data_AF-A0A7D9K1H4-F1
#
_entry.id   AF-A0A7D9K1H4-F1
#
_cell.length_a   1.000
_cell.length_b   1.000
_cell.length_c   1.000
_cell.angle_alpha   90.00
_cell.angle_beta   90.00
_cell.angle_gamma   90.00
#
_symmetry.space_group_name_H-M   'P 1'
#
loop_
_entity.id
_entity.type
_entity.pdbx_description
1 polymer ?
#
loop_
_entity_poly.entity_id
_entity_poly.type
_entity_poly.pdbx_seq_one_letter_code
_entity_poly.pdbx_strand_id
1 'polypeptide(L)' 'MCDEWLKNMDEGKITGLVSLDIKKVFDSINHQILMSKMKDQFGIRENELNWFTSYLTDRQQ' A
#
# COMPACT_ATOMS: atom_id res chain seq x y z
N MET A 1 13.15 -11.55 5.65
CA MET A 1 13.60 -10.21 5.20
C MET A 1 14.82 -9.76 6.00
N CYS A 2 14.73 -9.58 7.32
CA CYS A 2 15.91 -9.25 8.14
C CYS A 2 16.99 -10.34 8.11
N ASP A 3 16.62 -11.63 8.15
CA ASP A 3 17.58 -12.75 8.10
C ASP A 3 18.35 -12.79 6.77
N GLU A 4 17.71 -12.35 5.68
CA GLU A 4 18.32 -12.29 4.35
C GLU A 4 19.28 -11.11 4.22
N TRP A 5 18.97 -9.99 4.87
CA TRP A 5 19.90 -8.86 5.00
C TRP A 5 21.12 -9.24 5.83
N LEU A 6 20.92 -9.94 6.96
CA LEU A 6 22.00 -10.47 7.79
C LEU A 6 22.91 -11.39 6.99
N LYS A 7 22.33 -12.36 6.29
CA LYS A 7 23.09 -13.27 5.43
C LYS A 7 23.86 -12.53 4.32
N ASN A 8 23.26 -11.53 3.68
CA ASN A 8 23.94 -10.75 2.65
C ASN A 8 25.10 -9.91 3.23
N MET A 9 24.96 -9.38 4.44
CA MET A 9 26.04 -8.68 5.15
C MET A 9 27.18 -9.65 5.51
N ASP A 10 26.86 -10.85 6.00
CA ASP A 10 27.84 -11.90 6.29
C ASP A 10 28.60 -12.37 5.03
N GLU A 11 27.92 -12.37 3.87
CA GLU A 11 28.50 -12.69 2.57
C GLU A 11 29.24 -11.51 1.92
N GLY A 12 29.37 -10.36 2.60
CA GLY A 12 30.08 -9.17 2.11
C GLY A 12 29.35 -8.44 0.97
N LYS A 13 28.05 -8.70 0.78
CA LYS A 13 27.22 -8.01 -0.22
C LYS A 13 26.76 -6.65 0.29
N ILE A 14 26.62 -5.72 -0.64
CA ILE A 14 26.08 -4.40 -0.35
C ILE A 14 24.56 -4.51 -0.21
N THR A 15 24.04 -4.19 0.98
CA THR A 15 22.59 -4.13 1.26
C THR A 15 22.18 -2.66 1.40
N GLY A 16 21.29 -2.18 0.54
CA GLY A 16 20.70 -0.84 0.60
C GLY A 16 19.24 -0.91 1.05
N LEU A 17 18.84 -0.02 1.95
CA LEU A 17 17.45 0.13 2.40
C LEU A 17 16.88 1.45 1.90
N VAL A 18 15.71 1.38 1.27
CA VAL A 18 14.87 2.55 1.00
C VAL A 18 13.67 2.48 1.92
N SER A 19 13.55 3.44 2.84
CA SER A 19 12.38 3.59 3.71
C SER A 19 11.58 4.81 3.26
N LEU A 20 10.30 4.58 2.95
CA LEU A 20 9.36 5.62 2.55
C LEU A 20 8.34 5.82 3.67
N ASP A 21 8.38 6.98 4.31
CA ASP A 21 7.34 7.41 5.24
C ASP A 21 6.31 8.27 4.51
N ILE A 22 5.24 7.63 4.04
CA ILE A 22 4.11 8.32 3.41
C ILE A 22 3.09 8.67 4.48
N LYS A 23 3.20 9.90 4.97
CA LYS A 23 2.19 10.45 5.89
C LYS A 23 0.83 10.47 5.21
N LYS A 24 -0.21 9.96 5.90
CA LYS A 24 -1.59 9.93 5.41
C LYS A 24 -1.72 9.28 4.02
N VAL A 25 -1.18 8.07 3.88
CA VAL A 25 -1.14 7.32 2.60
C VAL A 25 -2.52 7.21 1.94
N PHE A 26 -3.59 7.03 2.71
CA PHE A 26 -4.94 6.93 2.17
C PHE A 26 -5.52 8.27 1.71
N ASP A 27 -5.07 9.40 2.26
CA ASP A 27 -5.47 10.73 1.78
C ASP A 27 -4.64 11.16 0.56
N SER A 28 -3.41 10.65 0.45
CA SER A 28 -2.46 11.06 -0.60
C SER A 28 -2.61 10.26 -1.90
N ILE A 29 -3.21 9.06 -1.85
CA ILE A 29 -3.44 8.24 -3.04
C ILE A 29 -4.70 8.67 -3.77
N ASN A 30 -4.67 8.60 -5.10
CA ASN A 30 -5.86 8.84 -5.91
C ASN A 30 -6.90 7.74 -5.67
N HIS A 31 -8.03 8.10 -5.06
CA HIS A 31 -9.08 7.15 -4.69
C HIS A 31 -9.71 6.45 -5.89
N GLN A 32 -9.81 7.09 -7.06
CA GLN A 32 -10.36 6.46 -8.26
C GLN A 32 -9.47 5.31 -8.76
N ILE A 33 -8.15 5.52 -8.74
CA ILE A 33 -7.19 4.48 -9.11
C ILE A 33 -7.24 3.32 -8.11
N LEU A 34 -7.37 3.63 -6.82
CA LEU A 34 -7.52 2.61 -5.78
C LEU A 34 -8.81 1.79 -5.98
N MET A 35 -9.94 2.45 -6.25
CA MET A 35 -11.23 1.78 -6.48
C MET A 35 -11.21 0.89 -7.71
N SER A 36 -10.63 1.35 -8.83
CA SER A 36 -10.47 0.52 -10.03
C SER A 36 -9.60 -0.71 -9.74
N LYS A 37 -8.48 -0.57 -9.02
CA LYS A 37 -7.67 -1.75 -8.64
C LYS A 37 -8.44 -2.73 -7.75
N MET A 38 -9.16 -2.22 -6.75
CA MET A 38 -10.00 -3.06 -5.88
C MET A 38 -11.02 -3.86 -6.67
N LYS A 39 -11.69 -3.23 -7.63
CA LYS A 39 -12.66 -3.90 -8.51
C LYS A 39 -12.01 -4.86 -9.51
N ASP A 40 -11.02 -4.39 -10.24
CA ASP A 40 -10.51 -5.04 -11.45
C ASP A 40 -9.37 -6.04 -11.16
N GLN A 41 -8.55 -5.78 -10.14
CA GLN A 41 -7.41 -6.64 -9.78
C GLN A 41 -7.71 -7.56 -8.59
N PHE A 42 -8.43 -7.05 -7.59
CA PHE A 42 -8.73 -7.81 -6.36
C PHE A 42 -10.12 -8.44 -6.37
N GLY A 43 -10.95 -8.14 -7.38
CA GLY A 43 -12.28 -8.74 -7.54
C GLY A 43 -13.29 -8.32 -6.47
N ILE A 44 -13.06 -7.20 -5.79
CA ILE A 44 -13.98 -6.64 -4.80
C ILE A 44 -15.20 -6.05 -5.54
N ARG A 45 -16.41 -6.39 -5.10
CA ARG A 45 -17.65 -6.04 -5.81
C ARG A 45 -18.65 -5.34 -4.90
N GLU A 46 -19.67 -4.76 -5.53
CA GLU A 46 -20.90 -4.29 -4.92
C GLU A 46 -20.77 -3.68 -3.51
N ASN A 47 -21.19 -4.40 -2.47
CA ASN A 47 -21.29 -3.87 -1.11
C ASN A 47 -19.95 -3.53 -0.49
N GLU A 48 -18.93 -4.37 -0.72
CA GLU A 48 -17.58 -4.15 -0.23
C GLU A 48 -16.97 -2.93 -0.93
N LEU A 49 -17.17 -2.78 -2.24
CA LEU A 49 -16.67 -1.62 -2.98
C LEU A 49 -17.36 -0.32 -2.56
N ASN A 50 -18.67 -0.37 -2.29
CA ASN A 50 -19.43 0.76 -1.76
C ASN A 50 -18.95 1.15 -0.36
N TRP A 51 -18.64 0.16 0.49
CA TRP A 51 -18.06 0.40 1.82
C TRP A 51 -16.69 1.07 1.73
N PHE A 52 -15.81 0.61 0.84
CA PHE A 52 -14.51 1.27 0.63
C PHE A 52 -14.66 2.68 0.10
N THR A 53 -15.60 2.89 -0.83
CA THR A 53 -15.87 4.21 -1.39
C THR A 53 -16.34 5.17 -0.29
N SER A 54 -17.30 4.76 0.56
CA SER A 54 -17.79 5.60 1.66
C SER A 54 -16.73 5.85 2.74
N TYR A 55 -15.86 4.87 3.01
CA TYR A 55 -14.79 4.98 4.00
C TYR A 55 -13.66 5.95 3.60
N LEU A 56 -13.43 6.09 2.29
CA LEU A 56 -12.36 6.94 1.74
C LEU A 56 -12.85 8.32 1.31
N THR A 57 -14.14 8.47 1.00
CA THR A 57 -14.74 9.75 0.64
C THR A 57 -14.91 10.65 1.87
N ASP A 58 -14.63 11.96 1.72
CA ASP A 58 -14.80 12.99 2.77
C ASP A 58 -14.08 12.72 4.09
N ARG A 59 -12.98 11.98 4.04
CA ARG A 59 -12.07 11.85 5.17
C ARG A 59 -11.47 13.21 5.55
N GLN A 60 -11.73 13.62 6.79
CA GLN A 60 -11.00 14.70 7.45
C GLN A 60 -9.99 14.06 8.40
N GLN A 61 -8.69 14.17 8.11
CA GLN A 61 -7.59 13.65 8.93
C GLN A 61 -6.59 14.74 9.26
#